data_AF-A0A4D6PTP4-F1
#
_entry.id   AF-A0A4D6PTP4-F1
#
_cell.length_a   1.000
_cell.length_b   1.000
_cell.length_c   1.000
_cell.angle_alpha   90.00
_cell.angle_beta   90.00
_cell.angle_gamma   90.00
#
_symmetry.space_group_name_H-M   'P 1'
#
loop_
_entity.id
_entity.type
_entity.pdbx_description
1 polymer ?
#
loop_
_entity_poly.entity_id
_entity_poly.type
_entity_poly.pdbx_seq_one_letter_code
_entity_poly.pdbx_strand_id
1 'polypeptide(L)' 'PRLGIPGTHGRACNDTSIGVDGCDLMCCGRGYRTQTMFVVERCN' A
#
# COMPACT_ATOMS: atom_id res chain seq x y z
N PRO A 1 8.54 -5.50 23.05
CA PRO A 1 8.39 -4.99 21.66
C PRO A 1 8.10 -3.48 21.71
N ARG A 2 9.03 -2.66 21.20
CA ARG A 2 8.98 -1.20 21.37
C ARG A 2 7.97 -0.58 20.40
N LEU A 3 6.97 0.06 21.00
CA LEU A 3 5.78 0.71 20.43
C LEU A 3 4.82 -0.28 19.74
N GLY A 4 3.57 -0.35 20.20
CA GLY A 4 2.48 -1.15 19.61
C GLY A 4 1.99 -0.61 18.26
N ILE A 5 2.93 -0.19 17.41
CA ILE A 5 2.65 0.34 16.08
C ILE A 5 2.70 -0.85 15.11
N PRO A 6 1.57 -1.25 14.53
CA PRO A 6 1.59 -2.18 13.41
C PRO A 6 2.33 -1.46 12.28
N GLY A 7 3.44 -2.01 11.79
CA GLY A 7 4.19 -1.43 10.68
C GLY A 7 3.37 -1.30 9.39
N THR A 8 4.01 -1.01 8.27
CA THR A 8 3.31 -0.83 6.98
C THR A 8 3.02 -2.15 6.26
N HIS A 9 3.35 -3.28 6.88
CA HIS A 9 3.16 -4.62 6.34
C HIS A 9 1.66 -4.96 6.23
N GLY A 10 1.19 -5.23 5.01
CA GLY A 10 -0.21 -5.53 4.74
C GLY A 10 -1.11 -4.32 4.44
N ARG A 11 -0.55 -3.10 4.35
CA ARG A 11 -1.31 -1.95 3.84
C ARG A 11 -1.31 -1.95 2.32
N ALA A 12 -2.47 -1.70 1.71
CA ALA A 12 -2.54 -1.37 0.30
C ALA A 12 -1.89 0.01 0.07
N CYS A 13 -1.09 0.11 -0.98
CA CYS A 13 -0.48 1.33 -1.46
C CYS A 13 -0.68 1.38 -2.97
N ASN A 14 -0.63 2.58 -3.56
CA ASN A 14 -0.78 2.74 -5.00
C ASN A 14 0.61 2.80 -5.64
N ASP A 15 0.93 1.83 -6.51
CA ASP A 15 2.22 1.78 -7.21
C ASP A 15 2.34 2.85 -8.30
N THR A 16 1.21 3.31 -8.84
CA THR A 16 1.16 4.40 -9.82
C THR A 16 1.27 5.80 -9.21
N SER A 17 1.17 5.91 -7.88
CA SER A 17 1.27 7.19 -7.18
C SER A 17 2.72 7.50 -6.82
N ILE A 18 3.20 8.67 -7.25
CA ILE A 18 4.54 9.18 -6.92
C ILE A 18 4.52 10.01 -5.61
N GLY A 19 3.32 10.26 -5.06
CA GLY A 19 3.10 11.11 -3.89
C GLY A 19 3.25 10.38 -2.55
N VAL A 20 2.69 10.97 -1.49
CA VAL A 20 2.74 10.40 -0.13
C VAL A 20 2.02 9.05 0.01
N ASP A 21 1.06 8.79 -0.87
CA ASP A 21 0.32 7.52 -0.97
C ASP A 21 1.05 6.47 -1.83
N GLY A 22 2.20 6.85 -2.40
CA GLY A 22 3.04 5.99 -3.21
C GLY A 22 3.64 4.87 -2.38
N CYS A 23 3.65 3.67 -2.96
CA CYS A 23 4.25 2.51 -2.31
C CYS A 23 5.73 2.72 -1.93
N ASP A 24 6.48 3.50 -2.70
CA ASP A 24 7.89 3.78 -2.39
C ASP A 24 8.05 4.53 -1.07
N LEU A 25 7.21 5.53 -0.80
CA LEU A 25 7.24 6.28 0.45
C LEU A 25 6.63 5.47 1.60
N MET A 26 5.48 4.83 1.36
CA MET A 26 4.76 4.04 2.37
C MET A 26 5.51 2.77 2.80
N CYS A 27 6.26 2.14 1.89
CA CYS A 27 7.08 0.98 2.19
C CYS A 27 8.53 1.36 2.51
N CYS A 28 8.84 2.66 2.64
CA CYS A 28 10.17 3.20 2.95
C CYS A 28 11.28 2.61 2.05
N GLY A 29 11.00 2.41 0.76
CA GLY A 29 11.93 1.83 -0.21
C GLY A 29 12.26 0.35 0.00
N ARG A 30 11.53 -0.39 0.87
CA ARG A 30 11.73 -1.84 1.10
C ARG A 30 11.15 -2.74 0.00
N GLY A 31 10.61 -2.14 -1.05
CA GLY A 31 9.85 -2.82 -2.09
C GLY A 31 8.43 -3.18 -1.65
N TYR A 32 7.59 -3.51 -2.62
CA TYR A 32 6.19 -3.87 -2.45
C TYR A 32 5.80 -4.94 -3.46
N ARG A 33 4.72 -5.66 -3.18
CA ARG A 33 4.17 -6.67 -4.08
C ARG A 33 2.90 -6.14 -4.71
N THR A 34 2.89 -6.04 -6.03
CA THR A 34 1.69 -5.70 -6.80
C THR A 34 0.79 -6.94 -6.93
N GLN A 35 -0.51 -6.75 -6.74
CA GLN A 35 -1.53 -7.78 -6.97
C GLN A 35 -2.71 -7.12 -7.68
N THR A 36 -3.05 -7.64 -8.86
CA THR A 36 -4.27 -7.27 -9.57
C THR A 36 -5.45 -8.01 -8.97
N MET A 37 -6.41 -7.29 -8.40
CA MET A 37 -7.64 -7.85 -7.84
C MET A 37 -8.83 -7.36 -8.67
N PHE A 38 -9.79 -8.26 -8.93
CA PHE A 38 -11.06 -7.87 -9.53
C PHE A 38 -11.96 -7.30 -8.42
N VAL A 39 -12.30 -6.01 -8.52
CA VAL A 39 -13.21 -5.34 -7.60
C VAL A 39 -14.55 -5.22 -8.29
N VAL A 40 -15.61 -5.72 -7.64
CA VAL A 40 -17.00 -5.49 -8.08
C VAL A 40 -17.51 -4.30 -7.30
N GLU A 41 -17.61 -3.15 -7.99
CA GLU A 41 -18.18 -1.93 -7.45
C GLU A 41 -19.58 -1.68 -8.00
N ARG A 42 -20.40 -0.91 -7.28
CA ARG A 42 -21.72 -0.49 -7.78
C ARG A 42 -21.50 0.62 -8.80
N CYS A 43 -21.53 0.29 -10.08
CA CYS A 43 -21.56 1.26 -11.18
C CYS A 43 -23.00 1.77 -11.42
N ASN A 44 -23.12 2.99 -11.97
CA ASN A 44 -24.40 3.61 -12.39
C ASN A 44 -24.77 3.20 -13.82
#